data_AF-A0A2N4Y234-F1
#
_entry.id   AF-A0A2N4Y234-F1
#
_cell.length_a   1.000
_cell.length_b   1.000
_cell.length_c   1.000
_cell.angle_alpha   90.00
_cell.angle_beta   90.00
_cell.angle_gamma   90.00
#
_symmetry.space_group_name_H-M   'P 1'
#
loop_
_entity.id
_entity.type
_entity.pdbx_description
1 polymer ?
#
loop_
_entity_poly.entity_id
_entity_poly.type
_entity_poly.pdbx_seq_one_letter_code
_entity_poly.pdbx_strand_id
1 'polypeptide(L)'
;MLGGKGFTSGLKLLKHIRPLMMQLFDQEWQAVQSFAPDIIVYHPKSLVSPYMATALRIPHVLASPVPGLTPTQAFPSPLLPFSSLGPFNRLSHTFALKAVDLLFGRDLKAWRERALGTYVDKPAPREGTIYMPIARRYFPSRLIGALTLW
;
A
#
# COMPACT_ATOMS: atom_id res chain seq x y z
N MET A 1 -6.28 -6.93 31.33
CA MET A 1 -4.93 -7.52 31.10
C MET A 1 -4.94 -8.35 29.80
N LEU A 2 -4.70 -7.73 28.65
CA LEU A 2 -4.57 -8.43 27.35
C LEU A 2 -3.13 -8.94 27.21
N GLY A 3 -2.86 -10.07 27.84
CA GLY A 3 -1.52 -10.64 28.03
C GLY A 3 -0.87 -11.23 26.78
N GLY A 4 0.46 -11.33 26.82
CA GLY A 4 1.40 -11.60 25.72
C GLY A 4 1.21 -12.84 24.83
N LYS A 5 0.13 -13.63 24.99
CA LYS A 5 -0.19 -14.74 24.10
C LYS A 5 -0.64 -14.27 22.71
N GLY A 6 -1.44 -13.20 22.62
CA GLY A 6 -1.87 -12.64 21.32
C GLY A 6 -0.72 -12.06 20.50
N PHE A 7 0.19 -11.36 21.16
CA PHE A 7 1.38 -10.77 20.52
C PHE A 7 2.35 -11.83 19.99
N THR A 8 2.61 -12.88 20.77
CA THR A 8 3.49 -13.99 20.37
C THR A 8 2.89 -14.84 19.23
N SER A 9 1.58 -15.08 19.24
CA SER A 9 0.88 -15.72 18.12
C SER A 9 0.96 -14.89 16.83
N GLY A 10 0.78 -13.56 16.92
CA GLY A 10 0.96 -12.66 15.77
C GLY A 10 2.38 -12.72 15.19
N LEU A 11 3.39 -12.77 16.05
CA LEU A 11 4.79 -12.90 15.62
C LEU A 11 5.09 -14.25 14.95
N LYS A 12 4.49 -15.34 15.46
CA LYS A 12 4.57 -16.67 14.82
C LYS A 12 3.88 -16.69 13.46
N LEU A 13 2.71 -16.09 13.34
CA LEU A 13 2.00 -15.98 12.06
C LEU A 13 2.80 -15.16 11.05
N LEU A 14 3.38 -14.04 11.49
CA LEU A 14 4.20 -13.18 10.66
C LEU A 14 5.40 -13.93 10.04
N LYS A 15 6.02 -14.86 10.77
CA LYS A 15 7.10 -15.71 10.23
C LYS A 15 6.65 -16.57 9.04
N HIS A 16 5.40 -16.98 9.00
CA HIS A 16 4.84 -17.78 7.90
C HIS A 16 4.31 -16.89 6.77
N ILE A 17 3.77 -15.71 7.08
CA ILE A 17 3.26 -14.76 6.08
C ILE A 17 4.38 -14.15 5.25
N ARG A 18 5.54 -13.84 5.84
CA ARG A 18 6.69 -13.24 5.15
C ARG A 18 7.09 -13.99 3.88
N PRO A 19 7.43 -15.30 3.91
CA PRO A 19 7.83 -16.01 2.71
C PRO A 19 6.70 -16.08 1.67
N LEU A 20 5.45 -16.26 2.10
CA LEU A 20 4.29 -16.28 1.19
C LEU A 20 4.13 -14.94 0.45
N MET A 21 4.33 -13.82 1.16
CA MET A 21 4.28 -12.50 0.57
C MET A 21 5.42 -12.28 -0.44
N MET A 22 6.63 -12.77 -0.15
CA MET A 22 7.74 -12.68 -1.11
C MET A 22 7.49 -13.53 -2.35
N GLN A 23 6.92 -14.73 -2.19
CA GLN A 23 6.51 -15.58 -3.31
C GLN A 23 5.42 -14.91 -4.16
N LEU A 24 4.44 -14.26 -3.52
CA LEU A 24 3.43 -13.48 -4.23
C LEU A 24 4.06 -12.37 -5.08
N PHE A 25 5.04 -11.63 -4.53
CA PHE A 25 5.73 -10.59 -5.29
C PHE A 25 6.58 -11.15 -6.43
N ASP A 26 7.20 -12.31 -6.27
CA ASP A 26 7.88 -13.01 -7.38
C ASP A 26 6.89 -13.36 -8.50
N GLN A 27 5.69 -13.84 -8.15
CA GLN A 27 4.65 -14.15 -9.13
C GLN A 27 4.09 -12.89 -9.80
N GLU A 28 3.86 -11.81 -9.06
CA GLU A 28 3.47 -10.50 -9.62
C GLU A 28 4.54 -10.00 -10.62
N TRP A 29 5.83 -10.11 -10.27
CA TRP A 29 6.91 -9.71 -11.15
C TRP A 29 6.99 -10.55 -12.42
N GLN A 30 6.81 -11.86 -12.29
CA GLN A 30 6.77 -12.77 -13.44
C GLN A 30 5.60 -12.43 -14.37
N ALA A 31 4.42 -12.14 -13.82
CA ALA A 31 3.25 -11.75 -14.59
C ALA A 31 3.48 -10.43 -15.34
N VAL A 32 4.06 -9.42 -14.67
CA VAL A 32 4.42 -8.14 -15.28
C VAL A 32 5.41 -8.32 -16.43
N GLN A 33 6.48 -9.09 -16.23
CA GLN A 33 7.47 -9.35 -17.29
C GLN A 33 6.87 -10.11 -18.48
N SER A 34 5.98 -11.07 -18.20
CA SER A 34 5.35 -11.89 -19.24
C SER A 34 4.32 -11.11 -20.05
N PHE A 35 3.61 -10.16 -19.42
CA PHE A 35 2.64 -9.30 -20.07
C PHE A 35 3.28 -8.12 -20.82
N ALA A 36 4.44 -7.62 -20.33
CA ALA A 36 5.18 -6.48 -20.87
C ALA A 36 4.32 -5.19 -20.99
N PRO A 37 3.84 -4.62 -19.88
CA PRO A 37 2.98 -3.43 -19.89
C PRO A 37 3.76 -2.15 -20.24
N ASP A 38 3.07 -1.21 -20.89
CA ASP A 38 3.54 0.17 -21.09
C ASP A 38 3.20 1.11 -19.93
N ILE A 39 2.29 0.70 -19.03
CA ILE A 39 1.86 1.46 -17.85
C ILE A 39 1.37 0.52 -16.75
N ILE A 40 1.64 0.84 -15.47
CA ILE A 40 1.11 0.08 -14.33
C ILE A 40 0.09 0.90 -13.55
N VAL A 41 -1.14 0.39 -13.47
CA VAL A 41 -2.22 0.95 -12.64
C VAL A 41 -2.44 0.05 -11.43
N TYR A 42 -2.30 0.58 -10.22
CA TYR A 42 -2.25 -0.25 -9.00
C TYR A 42 -2.98 0.38 -7.82
N HIS A 43 -3.48 -0.46 -6.91
CA HIS A 43 -4.06 -0.01 -5.64
C HIS A 43 -2.99 0.13 -4.53
N PRO A 44 -3.24 0.89 -3.45
CA PRO A 44 -2.24 1.13 -2.39
C PRO A 44 -1.69 -0.13 -1.69
N LYS A 45 -2.40 -1.27 -1.76
CA LYS A 45 -1.92 -2.53 -1.17
C LYS A 45 -0.89 -3.27 -2.03
N SER A 46 -0.72 -2.88 -3.30
CA SER A 46 0.33 -3.45 -4.14
C SER A 46 1.60 -2.64 -3.93
N LEU A 47 2.37 -3.07 -2.93
CA LEU A 47 3.54 -2.36 -2.42
C LEU A 47 4.69 -2.32 -3.43
N VAL A 48 4.78 -3.35 -4.29
CA VAL A 48 5.88 -3.56 -5.23
C VAL A 48 5.63 -2.97 -6.62
N SER A 49 4.36 -2.74 -7.00
CA SER A 49 3.99 -2.15 -8.30
C SER A 49 4.74 -0.87 -8.68
N PRO A 50 4.87 0.15 -7.80
CA PRO A 50 5.63 1.37 -8.13
C PRO A 50 7.11 1.08 -8.45
N TYR A 51 7.70 0.12 -7.75
CA TYR A 51 9.10 -0.25 -7.92
C TYR A 51 9.32 -1.04 -9.20
N MET A 52 8.38 -1.93 -9.55
CA MET A 52 8.38 -2.63 -10.84
C MET A 52 8.29 -1.64 -12.01
N ALA A 53 7.36 -0.67 -11.94
CA ALA A 53 7.23 0.37 -12.95
C ALA A 53 8.53 1.18 -13.09
N THR A 54 9.15 1.52 -11.96
CA THR A 54 10.43 2.24 -11.94
C THR A 54 11.55 1.42 -12.58
N ALA A 55 11.64 0.12 -12.28
CA ALA A 55 12.64 -0.77 -12.86
C ALA A 55 12.46 -0.93 -14.38
N LEU A 56 11.21 -0.99 -14.84
CA LEU A 56 10.86 -1.02 -16.26
C LEU A 56 10.94 0.35 -16.95
N ARG A 57 11.12 1.44 -16.20
CA ARG A 57 11.09 2.83 -16.68
C ARG A 57 9.79 3.21 -17.40
N ILE A 58 8.67 2.73 -16.88
CA ILE A 58 7.33 3.02 -17.40
C ILE A 58 6.52 3.85 -16.38
N PRO A 59 5.52 4.62 -16.84
CA PRO A 59 4.63 5.36 -15.94
C PRO A 59 3.83 4.43 -15.03
N HIS A 60 3.45 4.95 -13.85
CA HIS A 60 2.53 4.28 -12.95
C HIS A 60 1.51 5.22 -12.32
N VAL A 61 0.30 4.69 -12.09
CA VAL A 61 -0.86 5.45 -11.62
C VAL A 61 -1.49 4.73 -10.43
N LEU A 62 -1.71 5.48 -9.36
CA LEU A 62 -2.41 4.95 -8.18
C LEU A 62 -3.92 4.93 -8.43
N ALA A 63 -4.53 3.76 -8.51
CA ALA A 63 -5.98 3.58 -8.49
C ALA A 63 -6.44 3.30 -7.06
N SER A 64 -6.85 4.33 -6.32
CA SER A 64 -7.31 4.20 -4.94
C SER A 64 -8.83 4.39 -4.85
N PRO A 65 -9.60 3.39 -4.39
CA PRO A 65 -11.06 3.49 -4.40
C PRO A 65 -11.68 4.05 -3.10
N VAL A 66 -10.91 4.33 -2.03
CA VAL A 66 -11.53 4.75 -0.74
C VAL A 66 -10.64 5.73 0.04
N PRO A 67 -11.19 6.83 0.60
CA PRO A 67 -10.51 7.68 1.59
C PRO A 67 -10.37 6.98 2.96
N GLY A 68 -10.16 5.66 2.99
CA GLY A 68 -10.12 4.84 4.22
C GLY A 68 -8.76 4.82 4.91
N LEU A 69 -7.73 5.37 4.27
CA LEU A 69 -6.36 5.50 4.80
C LEU A 69 -5.92 6.96 4.90
N THR A 70 -6.85 7.90 4.75
CA THR A 70 -6.57 9.32 4.93
C THR A 70 -6.45 9.61 6.44
N PRO A 71 -5.31 10.12 6.93
CA PRO A 71 -5.13 10.39 8.35
C PRO A 71 -6.21 11.32 8.89
N THR A 72 -7.06 10.82 9.78
CA THR A 72 -8.14 11.58 10.42
C THR A 72 -7.95 11.65 11.94
N GLN A 73 -8.45 12.72 12.55
CA GLN A 73 -8.50 12.86 14.00
C GLN A 73 -9.79 12.29 14.60
N ALA A 74 -10.81 11.99 13.76
CA ALA A 74 -12.13 11.57 14.21
C ALA A 74 -12.13 10.19 14.90
N PHE A 75 -11.24 9.29 14.48
CA PHE A 75 -11.11 7.94 15.02
C PHE A 75 -9.69 7.39 14.76
N PRO A 76 -9.18 6.47 15.61
CA PRO A 76 -7.88 5.84 15.42
C PRO A 76 -7.88 4.90 14.21
N SER A 77 -6.70 4.51 13.73
CA SER A 77 -6.57 3.53 12.65
C SER A 77 -7.34 2.24 13.01
N PRO A 78 -8.16 1.68 12.08
CA PRO A 78 -8.91 0.45 12.31
C PRO A 78 -8.03 -0.76 12.67
N LEU A 79 -6.73 -0.64 12.44
CA LEU A 79 -5.72 -1.67 12.72
C LEU A 79 -5.27 -1.69 14.18
N LEU A 80 -5.70 -0.72 15.00
CA LEU A 80 -5.36 -0.67 16.43
C LEU A 80 -6.55 -1.08 17.30
N PRO A 81 -6.34 -1.89 18.36
CA PRO A 81 -7.40 -2.33 19.26
C PRO A 81 -7.77 -1.24 20.29
N PHE A 82 -7.74 0.02 19.90
CA PHE A 82 -8.07 1.16 20.77
C PHE A 82 -9.32 1.85 20.24
N SER A 83 -10.28 2.14 21.12
CA SER A 83 -11.52 2.84 20.77
C SER A 83 -11.29 4.32 20.46
N SER A 84 -10.23 4.94 21.02
CA SER A 84 -9.73 6.27 20.66
C SER A 84 -8.31 6.48 21.20
N LEU A 85 -7.48 7.22 20.46
CA LEU A 85 -6.19 7.74 20.89
C LEU A 85 -6.21 9.27 21.07
N GLY A 86 -7.40 9.89 21.04
CA GLY A 86 -7.57 11.34 21.18
C GLY A 86 -6.81 12.13 20.10
N PRO A 87 -5.96 13.11 20.44
CA PRO A 87 -5.21 13.90 19.45
C PRO A 87 -4.23 13.05 18.62
N PHE A 88 -3.89 11.84 19.09
CA PHE A 88 -2.99 10.91 18.39
C PHE A 88 -3.70 10.01 17.36
N ASN A 89 -5.01 10.17 17.17
CA ASN A 89 -5.76 9.46 16.13
C ASN A 89 -5.12 9.64 14.75
N ARG A 90 -4.69 10.85 14.40
CA ARG A 90 -3.99 11.12 13.12
C ARG A 90 -2.66 10.39 13.01
N LEU A 91 -1.89 10.36 14.10
CA LEU A 91 -0.59 9.67 14.18
C LEU A 91 -0.75 8.14 14.08
N SER A 92 -1.86 7.61 14.56
CA SER A 92 -2.16 6.18 14.48
C SER A 92 -2.35 5.68 13.04
N HIS A 93 -2.96 6.49 12.17
CA HIS A 93 -3.06 6.23 10.73
C HIS A 93 -1.69 6.26 10.06
N THR A 94 -0.85 7.26 10.40
CA THR A 94 0.53 7.34 9.92
C THR A 94 1.37 6.15 10.37
N PHE A 95 1.22 5.71 11.62
CA PHE A 95 1.92 4.55 12.15
C PHE A 95 1.47 3.26 11.48
N ALA A 96 0.16 3.10 11.25
CA ALA A 96 -0.37 1.95 10.54
C ALA A 96 0.13 1.86 9.08
N LEU A 97 0.26 3.00 8.39
CA LEU A 97 0.86 3.07 7.06
C LEU A 97 2.35 2.69 7.09
N LYS A 98 3.10 3.17 8.09
CA LYS A 98 4.52 2.85 8.27
C LYS A 98 4.79 1.48 8.86
N ALA A 99 3.79 0.83 9.46
CA ALA A 99 3.95 -0.47 10.10
C ALA A 99 4.31 -1.55 9.07
N VAL A 100 3.80 -1.43 7.84
CA VAL A 100 4.15 -2.33 6.74
C VAL A 100 5.64 -2.20 6.41
N ASP A 101 6.15 -0.97 6.27
CA ASP A 101 7.57 -0.72 6.02
C ASP A 101 8.45 -1.20 7.17
N LEU A 102 8.00 -1.00 8.43
CA LEU A 102 8.74 -1.44 9.60
C LEU A 102 8.79 -2.98 9.69
N LEU A 103 7.67 -3.64 9.42
CA LEU A 103 7.58 -5.09 9.52
C LEU A 103 8.31 -5.75 8.36
N PHE A 104 8.08 -5.35 7.11
CA PHE A 104 8.56 -6.05 5.92
C PHE A 104 9.71 -5.35 5.19
N GLY A 105 10.20 -4.21 5.66
CA GLY A 105 11.16 -3.38 4.92
C GLY A 105 12.46 -4.10 4.52
N ARG A 106 13.01 -4.95 5.40
CA ARG A 106 14.21 -5.75 5.06
C ARG A 106 13.93 -6.77 3.97
N ASP A 107 12.80 -7.47 4.06
CA ASP A 107 12.40 -8.48 3.08
C ASP A 107 12.10 -7.84 1.72
N LEU A 108 11.35 -6.73 1.72
CA LEU A 108 11.06 -5.93 0.52
C LEU A 108 12.35 -5.38 -0.12
N LYS A 109 13.28 -4.88 0.69
CA LYS A 109 14.57 -4.40 0.20
C LYS A 109 15.37 -5.52 -0.48
N ALA A 110 15.54 -6.65 0.20
CA ALA A 110 16.25 -7.81 -0.35
C ALA A 110 15.55 -8.37 -1.61
N TRP A 111 14.21 -8.38 -1.60
CA TRP A 111 13.41 -8.79 -2.76
C TRP A 111 13.64 -7.86 -3.95
N ARG A 112 13.63 -6.52 -3.77
CA ARG A 112 13.89 -5.56 -4.84
C ARG A 112 15.29 -5.72 -5.44
N GLU A 113 16.30 -5.88 -4.58
CA GLU A 113 17.69 -6.12 -5.01
C GLU A 113 17.80 -7.39 -5.84
N ARG A 114 17.19 -8.49 -5.37
CA ARG A 114 17.21 -9.80 -6.05
C ARG A 114 16.42 -9.81 -7.36
N ALA A 115 15.20 -9.28 -7.35
CA ALA A 115 14.23 -9.46 -8.45
C ALA A 115 14.35 -8.38 -9.53
N LEU A 116 14.59 -7.13 -9.13
CA LEU A 116 14.62 -5.99 -10.06
C LEU A 116 16.05 -5.62 -10.50
N GLY A 117 17.07 -6.15 -9.81
CA GLY A 117 18.48 -5.85 -10.11
C GLY A 117 18.89 -4.40 -9.82
N THR A 118 17.99 -3.59 -9.26
CA THR A 118 18.23 -2.16 -8.98
C THR A 118 17.96 -1.84 -7.52
N TYR A 119 18.91 -1.14 -6.88
CA TYR A 119 18.75 -0.53 -5.56
C TYR A 119 18.02 0.81 -5.71
N VAL A 120 16.71 0.78 -5.88
CA VAL A 120 15.91 2.01 -5.89
C VAL A 120 15.20 2.10 -4.53
N ASP A 121 15.69 2.98 -3.66
CA ASP A 121 15.13 3.18 -2.32
C ASP A 121 13.69 3.72 -2.37
N LYS A 122 13.38 4.57 -3.36
CA LYS A 122 12.06 5.18 -3.57
C LYS A 122 11.65 5.07 -5.03
N PRO A 123 10.41 4.67 -5.32
CA PRO A 123 9.96 4.56 -6.70
C PRO A 123 9.94 5.95 -7.35
N ALA A 124 9.98 5.97 -8.69
CA ALA A 124 9.75 7.18 -9.45
C ALA A 124 8.41 7.82 -9.04
N PRO A 125 8.27 9.15 -9.15
CA PRO A 125 6.98 9.80 -8.94
C PRO A 125 5.88 9.12 -9.76
N ARG A 126 4.68 9.02 -9.19
CA ARG A 126 3.49 8.56 -9.92
C ARG A 126 3.05 9.62 -10.91
N GLU A 127 2.56 9.19 -12.07
CA GLU A 127 2.02 10.08 -13.11
C GLU A 127 0.67 10.66 -12.70
N GLY A 128 -0.07 9.96 -11.83
CA GLY A 128 -1.37 10.43 -11.37
C GLY A 128 -2.00 9.54 -10.30
N THR A 129 -3.18 9.96 -9.84
CA THR A 129 -4.04 9.16 -8.97
C THR A 129 -5.47 9.14 -9.52
N ILE A 130 -5.98 7.94 -9.79
CA ILE A 130 -7.36 7.71 -10.21
C ILE A 130 -8.17 7.38 -8.96
N TYR A 131 -9.15 8.22 -8.67
CA TYR A 131 -10.15 7.97 -7.64
C TYR A 131 -11.34 7.26 -8.28
N MET A 132 -11.58 6.02 -7.88
CA MET A 132 -12.76 5.28 -8.33
C MET A 132 -13.84 5.37 -7.24
N PRO A 133 -14.96 6.08 -7.44
CA PRO A 133 -16.00 6.18 -6.43
C PRO A 133 -16.70 4.82 -6.26
N ILE A 134 -16.56 4.20 -5.08
CA ILE A 134 -17.22 2.90 -4.75
C ILE A 134 -18.75 2.98 -4.74
N ALA A 135 -19.36 4.18 -4.79
CA ALA A 135 -20.80 4.29 -4.93
C ALA A 135 -21.17 5.52 -5.75
N ARG A 136 -21.79 5.29 -6.92
CA ARG A 136 -22.47 6.32 -7.72
C ARG A 136 -23.70 6.92 -7.02
N ARG A 137 -23.97 6.57 -5.75
CA ARG A 137 -25.25 6.82 -5.07
C ARG A 137 -25.22 7.86 -3.94
N TYR A 138 -24.06 8.42 -3.57
CA TYR A 138 -23.96 9.36 -2.44
C TYR A 138 -23.28 10.70 -2.75
N PHE A 139 -22.88 10.97 -4.00
CA PHE A 139 -22.38 12.28 -4.39
C PHE A 139 -23.50 13.10 -5.04
N PRO A 140 -24.00 14.16 -4.38
CA PRO A 140 -24.88 15.11 -5.06
C PRO A 140 -24.13 15.72 -6.25
N SER A 141 -24.85 15.87 -7.35
CA SER A 141 -24.44 16.17 -8.73
C SER A 141 -23.67 17.49 -8.97
N ARG A 142 -23.12 18.12 -7.94
CA ARG A 142 -22.38 19.40 -8.04
C ARG A 142 -20.86 19.30 -7.92
N LEU A 143 -20.30 18.10 -7.74
CA LEU A 143 -18.83 17.88 -7.68
C LEU A 143 -18.29 17.00 -8.83
N ILE A 144 -18.94 17.04 -9.99
CA ILE A 144 -18.48 16.34 -11.20
C ILE A 144 -17.67 17.27 -12.14
N GLY A 145 -17.59 18.57 -11.83
CA GLY A 145 -17.03 19.58 -12.74
C GLY A 145 -15.52 19.81 -12.72
N ALA A 146 -14.74 19.20 -11.82
CA ALA A 146 -13.31 19.50 -11.73
C ALA A 146 -12.53 18.32 -11.15
N LEU A 147 -12.08 17.39 -11.99
CA LEU A 147 -10.90 16.53 -11.79
C LEU A 147 -10.78 15.60 -13.00
N THR A 148 -10.50 16.22 -14.16
CA THR A 148 -10.06 15.57 -15.38
C THR A 148 -8.82 16.37 -15.81
N LEU A 149 -7.68 15.68 -15.95
CA LEU A 149 -6.35 16.22 -16.29
C LEU A 149 -5.77 17.18 -15.23
N TRP A 150 -4.73 16.77 -14.51
CA TRP A 150 -3.30 16.99 -14.81
C TRP A 150 -2.48 16.03 -13.95
#